data_AF-A0A257KW79-F1
#
_entry.id   AF-A0A257KW79-F1
#
_cell.length_a   1.000
_cell.length_b   1.000
_cell.length_c   1.000
_cell.angle_alpha   90.00
_cell.angle_beta   90.00
_cell.angle_gamma   90.00
#
_symmetry.space_group_name_H-M   'P 1'
#
loop_
_entity.id
_entity.type
_entity.pdbx_description
1 polymer ?
#
loop_
_entity_poly.entity_id
_entity_poly.type
_entity_poly.pdbx_seq_one_letter_code
_entity_poly.pdbx_strand_id
1 'polypeptide(L)'
;MSIFGKIMGAIFGTSAGAAESAAAGTAPASEAGAGAPATSAATTSVDVAPILDKAVAAKGEKLEWKTSIVDLMKALDIDSSLSARKELAKELGYTGDTNDSASMNIWLHKQVMSKLAANGGKLPADIKH
;
A
#
# COMPACT_ATOMS: atom_id res chain seq x y z
N MET A 1 -7.82 -18.68 1.79
CA MET A 1 -8.00 -17.22 1.92
C MET A 1 -7.03 -16.55 0.97
N SER A 2 -7.50 -15.75 0.02
CA SER A 2 -6.66 -15.12 -1.00
C SER A 2 -5.59 -14.20 -0.41
N ILE A 3 -4.34 -14.33 -0.88
CA ILE A 3 -3.22 -13.46 -0.48
C ILE A 3 -3.57 -11.99 -0.72
N PHE A 4 -4.13 -11.69 -1.90
CA PHE A 4 -4.58 -10.34 -2.25
C PHE A 4 -5.66 -9.81 -1.30
N GLY A 5 -6.60 -10.66 -0.88
CA GLY A 5 -7.61 -10.30 0.10
C GLY A 5 -7.02 -9.95 1.47
N LYS A 6 -5.97 -10.66 1.91
CA LYS A 6 -5.23 -10.32 3.13
C LYS A 6 -4.50 -8.98 3.02
N ILE A 7 -3.88 -8.70 1.87
CA ILE A 7 -3.23 -7.41 1.59
C ILE A 7 -4.26 -6.28 1.71
N MET A 8 -5.41 -6.42 1.04
CA MET A 8 -6.49 -5.44 1.13
C MET A 8 -7.03 -5.30 2.55
N GLY A 9 -7.30 -6.41 3.24
CA GLY A 9 -7.75 -6.37 4.63
C GLY A 9 -6.78 -5.65 5.55
N ALA A 10 -5.47 -5.82 5.36
CA ALA A 10 -4.46 -5.12 6.15
C ALA A 10 -4.40 -3.62 5.84
N ILE A 11 -4.50 -3.24 4.56
CA ILE A 11 -4.42 -1.83 4.13
C ILE A 11 -5.71 -1.05 4.42
N PHE A 12 -6.86 -1.59 4.03
CA PHE A 12 -8.16 -0.96 4.26
C PHE A 12 -8.64 -1.15 5.71
N GLY A 13 -8.26 -2.24 6.38
CA GLY A 13 -8.60 -2.48 7.79
C GLY A 13 -7.79 -1.64 8.78
N THR A 14 -6.57 -1.23 8.42
CA THR A 14 -5.77 -0.30 9.25
C THR A 14 -6.14 1.19 9.03
N SER A 15 -6.96 1.49 8.02
CA SER A 15 -7.48 2.84 7.77
C SER A 15 -8.40 3.38 8.87
N ALA A 16 -8.92 2.52 9.73
CA ALA A 16 -9.64 2.94 10.93
C ALA A 16 -8.74 3.65 11.97
N GLY A 17 -7.41 3.45 11.91
CA GLY A 17 -6.44 4.12 12.79
C GLY A 17 -5.55 5.16 12.09
N ALA A 18 -5.36 5.07 10.77
CA ALA A 18 -4.47 5.97 10.03
C ALA A 18 -5.05 7.37 9.75
N ALA A 19 -6.37 7.54 9.87
CA ALA A 19 -7.02 8.85 9.78
C ALA A 19 -6.71 9.77 10.98
N GLU A 20 -6.11 9.26 12.06
CA GLU A 20 -5.77 10.00 13.27
C GLU A 20 -4.27 10.35 13.37
N SER A 21 -3.64 10.63 12.23
CA SER A 21 -2.31 11.25 12.21
C SER A 21 -2.18 12.34 11.15
N ALA A 22 -3.22 13.16 11.01
CA ALA A 22 -2.99 14.58 10.78
C ALA A 22 -2.77 15.19 12.16
N ALA A 23 -1.50 15.20 12.61
CA ALA A 23 -1.09 15.82 13.85
C ALA A 23 -1.65 17.25 13.91
N ALA A 24 -2.59 17.46 14.83
CA ALA A 24 -2.95 18.76 15.33
C ALA A 24 -1.68 19.38 15.95
N GLY A 25 -1.01 20.23 15.16
CA GLY A 25 -0.02 21.14 15.68
C GLY A 25 -0.72 22.18 16.54
N THR A 26 -0.63 22.02 17.87
CA THR A 26 -0.96 23.07 18.83
C THR A 26 -0.04 24.27 18.58
N ALA A 27 -0.63 25.42 18.23
CA ALA A 27 0.01 26.72 18.37
C ALA A 27 -1.09 27.76 18.65
N PRO A 28 -1.04 28.50 19.77
CA PRO A 28 -2.01 29.56 20.04
C PRO A 28 -1.66 30.83 19.25
N ALA A 29 -2.68 31.40 18.61
CA ALA A 29 -2.90 32.80 18.23
C ALA A 29 -1.76 33.65 17.62
N SER A 30 -1.91 34.05 16.35
CA SER A 30 -2.18 35.46 15.96
C SER A 30 -2.32 35.67 14.45
N GLU A 31 -3.37 36.41 14.11
CA GLU A 31 -3.61 37.35 13.00
C GLU A 31 -3.28 37.04 11.52
N ALA A 32 -4.37 37.08 10.73
CA ALA A 32 -4.58 37.78 9.46
C ALA A 32 -3.70 37.44 8.23
N GLY A 33 -4.33 36.82 7.23
CA GLY A 33 -3.85 36.87 5.85
C GLY A 33 -4.34 35.73 4.95
N ALA A 34 -5.29 36.07 4.07
CA ALA A 34 -5.75 35.37 2.87
C ALA A 34 -5.10 34.02 2.46
N GLY A 35 -5.95 33.00 2.31
CA GLY A 35 -5.64 31.76 1.59
C GLY A 35 -6.80 30.78 1.65
N ALA A 36 -7.43 30.54 0.51
CA ALA A 36 -8.63 29.74 0.25
C ALA A 36 -8.70 28.36 0.95
N PRO A 37 -9.92 27.80 1.13
CA PRO A 37 -10.08 26.51 1.79
C PRO A 37 -9.62 25.41 0.84
N ALA A 38 -8.48 24.79 1.10
CA ALA A 38 -8.23 23.46 0.57
C ALA A 38 -8.95 22.45 1.46
N THR A 39 -10.28 22.41 1.32
CA THR A 39 -11.03 21.19 1.59
C THR A 39 -10.57 20.18 0.53
N SER A 40 -9.45 19.51 0.77
CA SER A 40 -9.08 18.36 -0.04
C SER A 40 -9.84 17.19 0.51
N ALA A 41 -11.09 17.12 0.04
CA ALA A 41 -11.95 15.98 -0.10
C ALA A 41 -11.70 14.86 0.91
N ALA A 42 -12.72 14.60 1.73
CA ALA A 42 -13.06 13.26 2.15
C ALA A 42 -13.21 12.38 0.89
N THR A 43 -12.07 12.01 0.33
CA THR A 43 -11.96 11.05 -0.74
C THR A 43 -12.09 9.76 0.03
N THR A 44 -13.15 9.01 -0.22
CA THR A 44 -13.36 7.63 0.24
C THR A 44 -12.27 6.67 -0.26
N SER A 45 -11.13 7.20 -0.73
CA SER A 45 -9.96 6.47 -1.15
C SER A 45 -8.94 6.44 -0.03
N VAL A 46 -8.44 5.24 0.24
CA VAL A 46 -7.46 4.97 1.28
C VAL A 46 -6.07 5.25 0.74
N ASP A 47 -5.35 6.19 1.35
CA ASP A 47 -3.94 6.46 1.03
C ASP A 47 -3.07 5.28 1.46
N VAL A 48 -2.63 4.49 0.48
CA VAL A 48 -1.88 3.25 0.70
C VAL A 48 -0.45 3.56 1.16
N ALA A 49 0.14 4.64 0.64
CA ALA A 49 1.53 5.00 0.91
C ALA A 49 1.84 5.18 2.41
N PRO A 50 1.15 6.05 3.17
CA PRO A 50 1.42 6.23 4.60
C PRO A 50 1.11 4.95 5.39
N ILE A 51 0.12 4.17 4.97
CA ILE A 51 -0.25 2.91 5.64
C ILE A 51 0.88 1.88 5.53
N LEU A 52 1.40 1.67 4.32
CA LEU A 52 2.51 0.76 4.11
C LEU A 52 3.80 1.29 4.75
N ASP A 53 4.06 2.60 4.68
CA ASP A 53 5.22 3.21 5.34
C ASP A 53 5.20 2.97 6.86
N LYS A 54 4.04 3.13 7.50
CA LYS A 54 3.85 2.83 8.92
C LYS A 54 4.01 1.34 9.22
N ALA A 55 3.50 0.45 8.37
CA ALA A 55 3.66 -1.00 8.53
C ALA A 55 5.13 -1.43 8.39
N VAL A 56 5.86 -0.85 7.44
CA VAL A 56 7.31 -1.06 7.25
C VAL A 56 8.09 -0.55 8.46
N ALA A 57 7.79 0.66 8.92
CA ALA A 57 8.41 1.23 10.11
C ALA A 57 8.13 0.38 11.36
N ALA A 58 6.91 -0.17 11.48
CA ALA A 58 6.54 -1.08 12.56
C ALA A 58 7.29 -2.42 12.50
N LYS A 59 7.69 -2.88 11.30
CA LYS A 59 8.57 -4.04 11.14
C LYS A 59 10.01 -3.77 11.57
N GLY A 60 10.46 -2.51 11.54
CA GLY A 60 11.83 -2.13 11.87
C GLY A 60 12.85 -2.55 10.80
N GLU A 61 12.39 -2.97 9.62
CA GLU A 61 13.23 -3.33 8.48
C GLU A 61 13.06 -2.30 7.35
N LYS A 62 14.10 -2.09 6.55
CA LYS A 62 13.99 -1.24 5.35
C LYS A 62 13.38 -2.06 4.20
N LEU A 63 12.05 -2.13 4.18
CA LEU A 63 11.29 -2.89 3.18
C LEU A 63 10.86 -1.99 2.02
N GLU A 64 11.30 -2.32 0.80
CA GLU A 64 11.01 -1.57 -0.42
C GLU A 64 9.70 -2.03 -1.09
N TRP A 65 8.57 -1.83 -0.40
CA TRP A 65 7.25 -2.24 -0.89
C TRP A 65 6.84 -1.62 -2.24
N LYS A 66 7.49 -0.52 -2.64
CA LYS A 66 7.25 0.20 -3.90
C LYS A 66 7.81 -0.50 -5.14
N THR A 67 8.75 -1.41 -4.95
CA THR A 67 9.43 -2.13 -6.04
C THR A 67 9.38 -3.64 -5.86
N SER A 68 9.18 -4.10 -4.62
CA SER A 68 9.16 -5.51 -4.26
C SER A 68 7.82 -5.92 -3.64
N ILE A 69 7.14 -6.88 -4.27
CA ILE A 69 5.92 -7.46 -3.68
C ILE A 69 6.22 -8.24 -2.39
N VAL A 70 7.43 -8.80 -2.26
CA VAL A 70 7.84 -9.53 -1.05
C VAL A 70 7.97 -8.60 0.14
N ASP A 71 8.60 -7.44 -0.05
CA ASP A 71 8.71 -6.42 0.99
C ASP A 71 7.34 -5.88 1.41
N LEU A 72 6.43 -5.69 0.45
CA LEU A 72 5.04 -5.34 0.73
C LEU A 72 4.34 -6.41 1.57
N MET A 73 4.50 -7.69 1.22
CA MET A 73 3.91 -8.79 1.97
C MET A 73 4.51 -8.89 3.38
N LYS A 74 5.83 -8.74 3.53
CA LYS A 74 6.51 -8.72 4.84
C LYS A 74 6.02 -7.57 5.71
N ALA A 75 5.85 -6.37 5.16
CA ALA A 75 5.36 -5.21 5.88
C ALA A 75 3.99 -5.47 6.52
N LEU A 76 3.13 -6.20 5.81
CA LEU A 76 1.77 -6.55 6.25
C LEU A 76 1.69 -7.84 7.07
N ASP A 77 2.84 -8.42 7.47
CA ASP A 77 2.91 -9.71 8.18
C ASP A 77 2.29 -10.89 7.39
N ILE A 78 2.40 -10.83 6.06
CA ILE A 78 1.91 -11.88 5.16
C ILE A 78 3.08 -12.79 4.77
N ASP A 79 2.81 -14.11 4.72
CA ASP A 79 3.77 -15.10 4.25
C ASP A 79 4.29 -14.70 2.87
N SER A 80 5.57 -14.32 2.80
CA SER A 80 6.23 -13.85 1.58
C SER A 80 6.97 -14.97 0.86
N SER A 81 6.65 -16.23 1.20
CA SER A 81 7.30 -17.41 0.66
C SER A 81 6.95 -17.61 -0.81
N LEU A 82 7.77 -18.40 -1.52
CA LEU A 82 7.52 -18.74 -2.91
C LEU A 82 6.12 -19.36 -3.13
N SER A 83 5.61 -20.12 -2.15
CA SER A 83 4.25 -20.68 -2.20
C SER A 83 3.19 -19.58 -2.25
N ALA A 84 3.24 -18.59 -1.35
CA ALA A 84 2.32 -17.47 -1.34
C ALA A 84 2.43 -16.59 -2.60
N ARG A 85 3.64 -16.38 -3.12
CA ARG A 85 3.83 -15.70 -4.42
C ARG A 85 3.18 -16.49 -5.56
N LYS A 86 3.34 -17.81 -5.61
CA LYS A 86 2.71 -18.66 -6.63
C LYS A 86 1.19 -18.66 -6.53
N GLU A 87 0.65 -18.68 -5.30
CA GLU A 87 -0.78 -18.54 -5.08
C GLU A 87 -1.28 -17.17 -5.56
N LEU A 88 -0.63 -16.08 -5.14
CA LEU A 88 -0.97 -14.73 -5.59
C LEU A 88 -0.89 -14.61 -7.13
N ALA A 89 0.15 -15.17 -7.74
CA ALA A 89 0.31 -15.20 -9.17
C ALA A 89 -0.84 -15.95 -9.86
N LYS A 90 -1.22 -17.13 -9.34
CA LYS A 90 -2.34 -17.91 -9.84
C LYS A 90 -3.68 -17.18 -9.69
N GLU A 91 -3.91 -16.56 -8.53
CA GLU A 91 -5.10 -15.74 -8.25
C GLU A 91 -5.22 -14.56 -9.21
N LEU A 92 -4.09 -13.94 -9.54
CA LEU A 92 -4.04 -12.79 -10.43
C LEU A 92 -4.00 -13.17 -11.92
N GLY A 93 -3.87 -14.46 -12.25
CA GLY A 93 -3.81 -14.96 -13.62
C GLY A 93 -2.43 -14.82 -14.30
N TYR A 94 -1.34 -14.92 -13.53
CA TYR A 94 0.01 -14.95 -14.08
C TYR A 94 0.21 -16.20 -14.95
N THR A 95 0.54 -15.98 -16.22
CA THR A 95 0.81 -17.04 -17.22
C THR A 95 2.27 -17.07 -17.65
N GLY A 96 3.12 -16.24 -17.06
CA GLY A 96 4.55 -16.16 -17.41
C GLY A 96 5.40 -17.23 -16.75
N ASP A 97 6.71 -17.18 -17.01
CA ASP A 97 7.69 -18.07 -16.42
C ASP A 97 7.80 -17.86 -14.91
N THR A 98 7.53 -18.91 -14.13
CA THR A 98 7.74 -18.93 -12.68
C THR A 98 9.21 -19.16 -12.29
N ASN A 99 10.07 -19.51 -13.26
CA ASN A 99 11.51 -19.58 -13.03
C ASN A 99 12.15 -18.18 -13.02
N ASP A 100 11.59 -17.23 -13.77
CA ASP A 100 12.05 -15.84 -13.76
C ASP A 100 11.40 -15.05 -12.63
N SER A 101 11.98 -15.20 -11.43
CA SER A 101 11.45 -14.56 -10.22
C SER A 101 11.48 -13.03 -10.30
N ALA A 102 12.34 -12.44 -11.14
CA ALA A 102 12.42 -10.99 -11.33
C ALA A 102 11.20 -10.48 -12.12
N SER A 103 10.95 -11.05 -13.31
CA SER A 103 9.78 -10.70 -14.14
C SER A 103 8.48 -11.03 -13.42
N MET A 104 8.42 -12.19 -12.75
CA MET A 104 7.29 -12.57 -11.92
C MET A 104 7.05 -11.56 -10.79
N ASN A 105 8.08 -11.12 -10.08
CA ASN A 105 7.93 -10.14 -9.00
C ASN A 105 7.46 -8.78 -9.51
N ILE A 106 8.03 -8.29 -10.61
CA ILE A 106 7.65 -7.00 -11.23
C ILE A 106 6.19 -7.06 -11.70
N TRP A 107 5.79 -8.16 -12.35
CA TRP A 107 4.43 -8.35 -12.81
C TRP A 107 3.44 -8.44 -11.64
N LEU A 108 3.74 -9.26 -10.62
CA LEU A 108 2.90 -9.42 -9.44
C LEU A 108 2.73 -8.08 -8.72
N HIS A 109 3.82 -7.35 -8.53
CA HIS A 109 3.81 -6.02 -7.92
C HIS A 109 2.86 -5.09 -8.68
N LYS A 110 3.01 -4.97 -10.00
CA LYS A 110 2.13 -4.14 -10.84
C LYS A 110 0.67 -4.54 -10.76
N GLN A 111 0.41 -5.85 -10.79
CA GLN A 111 -0.96 -6.36 -10.79
C GLN A 111 -1.65 -6.17 -9.44
N VAL A 112 -0.93 -6.36 -8.32
CA VAL A 112 -1.43 -6.04 -6.99
C VAL A 112 -1.72 -4.56 -6.85
N MET A 113 -0.80 -3.69 -7.29
CA MET A 113 -0.98 -2.24 -7.25
C MET A 113 -2.20 -1.80 -8.07
N SER A 114 -2.34 -2.28 -9.30
CA SER A 114 -3.50 -1.99 -10.16
C SER A 114 -4.82 -2.41 -9.50
N LYS A 115 -4.87 -3.62 -8.91
CA LYS A 115 -6.05 -4.09 -8.19
C LYS A 115 -6.32 -3.28 -6.93
N LEU A 116 -5.28 -2.88 -6.19
CA LEU A 116 -5.42 -2.06 -5.00
C LEU A 116 -6.00 -0.68 -5.34
N ALA A 117 -5.52 -0.06 -6.43
CA ALA A 117 -6.08 1.18 -6.96
C ALA A 117 -7.54 1.03 -7.40
N ALA A 118 -7.87 -0.06 -8.09
CA ALA A 118 -9.25 -0.35 -8.50
C ALA A 118 -10.22 -0.54 -7.32
N ASN A 119 -9.73 -0.91 -6.13
CA ASN A 119 -10.54 -1.07 -4.92
C ASN A 119 -10.56 0.20 -4.03
N GLY A 120 -10.10 1.34 -4.55
CA GLY A 120 -10.11 2.61 -3.84
C GLY A 120 -8.81 2.94 -3.09
N GLY A 121 -7.72 2.20 -3.34
CA GLY A 121 -6.40 2.52 -2.83
C GLY A 121 -5.75 3.66 -3.62
N LYS A 122 -5.36 4.74 -2.94
CA LYS A 122 -4.56 5.80 -3.55
C LYS A 122 -3.08 5.43 -3.49
N LEU A 123 -2.50 5.23 -4.67
CA LEU A 123 -1.09 4.89 -4.83
C LEU A 123 -0.26 6.16 -5.12
N PRO A 124 1.00 6.22 -4.64
CA PRO A 124 1.89 7.32 -4.99
C PRO A 124 2.31 7.22 -6.46
N ALA A 125 2.53 8.38 -7.09
CA ALA A 125 2.91 8.48 -8.52
C ALA A 125 4.24 7.76 -8.86
N ASP A 126 5.08 7.50 -7.86
CA ASP A 126 6.33 6.73 -7.98
C ASP A 126 6.11 5.23 -8.23
N ILE A 127 4.90 4.69 -8.00
CA ILE A 127 4.57 3.32 -8.40
C ILE A 127 4.44 3.28 -9.92
N LYS A 128 5.57 3.02 -10.59
CA LYS A 128 5.67 2.98 -12.04
C LYS A 128 4.90 1.76 -12.59
N HIS A 129 3.84 2.04 -13.33
CA HIS A 129 3.01 1.08 -14.07
C HIS A 129 3.74 0.40 -15.22
#